data_AF-A0AA43J8T0-F1
#
_entry.id   AF-A0AA43J8T0-F1
#
_cell.length_a   1.000
_cell.length_b   1.000
_cell.length_c   1.000
_cell.angle_alpha   90.00
_cell.angle_beta   90.00
_cell.angle_gamma   90.00
#
_symmetry.space_group_name_H-M   'P 1'
#
loop_
_entity.id
_entity.type
_entity.pdbx_description
1 polymer ?
#
loop_
_entity_poly.entity_id
_entity_poly.type
_entity_poly.pdbx_seq_one_letter_code
_entity_poly.pdbx_strand_id
1 'polypeptide(L)'
;MVQDQPIKALVLTLVDDAASAVYSINRLKPEALCFVLPEGSKSVVESAIQPNIQQMPRKWDWIVLADTAEFPSVYQSLARSLPDLVRNWEVQPGELVVDVSGATPSIAAALSLVTLPWTSRLVELSQAREGLEGDRVEVGSRTLVWTQSNPWDEQATVSRREACELFNQGIFSAAVRVFREVELRVSGGQKPLYRAFADLAEGYQLWERFHYRQAWDKLKTAMKAIEMASLWGGPPGLKSVVQPIKANAGFLEKLVLDPADVKEFVPLDVLANAHRKLVLRRDPEAAMIALVRALEGFAQVRLHKAHKIKSWDVSPDQLPQALQEICRTCYLEDIDGKYKLPLQAQFRVLAGLGDQLGQGFLREWPKMKPLLDAANHGVLGHGFEPIKSERVQQLYDVVVKLTGVAESSLPKFPMLNL
;
A
#
# COMPACT_ATOMS: atom_id res chain seq x y z
N MET A 1 6.80 -12.31 27.26
CA MET A 1 5.79 -12.36 28.34
C MET A 1 4.49 -11.62 27.96
N VAL A 2 3.93 -11.89 26.78
CA VAL A 2 2.60 -11.39 26.32
C VAL A 2 1.54 -12.51 26.40
N GLN A 3 1.94 -13.72 26.82
CA GLN A 3 1.23 -14.97 26.55
C GLN A 3 0.03 -15.22 27.51
N ASP A 4 0.00 -14.59 28.68
CA ASP A 4 -1.04 -14.76 29.71
C ASP A 4 -1.88 -13.48 29.95
N GLN A 5 -1.89 -12.57 28.97
CA GLN A 5 -2.77 -11.39 29.02
C GLN A 5 -4.22 -11.76 28.65
N PRO A 6 -5.22 -11.12 29.28
CA PRO A 6 -6.61 -11.22 28.85
C PRO A 6 -6.76 -10.97 27.35
N ILE A 7 -7.56 -11.80 26.69
CA ILE A 7 -7.80 -11.72 25.24
C ILE A 7 -9.22 -11.26 24.93
N LYS A 8 -9.41 -10.74 23.71
CA LYS A 8 -10.72 -10.25 23.27
C LYS A 8 -11.74 -11.39 23.12
N ALA A 9 -11.38 -12.42 22.36
CA ALA A 9 -12.26 -13.54 22.10
C ALA A 9 -11.50 -14.87 22.03
N LEU A 10 -12.14 -15.93 22.52
CA LEU A 10 -11.69 -17.31 22.43
C LEU A 10 -12.78 -18.14 21.76
N VAL A 11 -12.42 -18.86 20.70
CA VAL A 11 -13.21 -19.99 20.18
C VAL A 11 -12.46 -21.25 20.57
N LEU A 12 -13.09 -22.13 21.34
CA LEU A 12 -12.46 -23.38 21.77
C LEU A 12 -13.30 -24.59 21.39
N THR A 13 -12.61 -25.66 21.02
CA THR A 13 -13.24 -26.96 20.76
C THR A 13 -13.46 -27.70 22.07
N LEU A 14 -14.63 -28.32 22.24
CA LEU A 14 -14.90 -29.24 23.34
C LEU A 14 -15.55 -30.51 22.82
N VAL A 15 -14.77 -31.60 22.79
CA VAL A 15 -15.29 -32.95 22.52
C VAL A 15 -15.50 -33.68 23.84
N ASP A 16 -14.42 -34.02 24.55
CA ASP A 16 -14.44 -34.81 25.79
C ASP A 16 -13.45 -34.34 26.88
N ASP A 17 -12.59 -33.35 26.60
CA ASP A 17 -11.54 -32.90 27.53
C ASP A 17 -11.87 -31.58 28.25
N ALA A 18 -12.75 -31.67 29.26
CA ALA A 18 -13.15 -30.51 30.07
C ALA A 18 -11.97 -29.86 30.81
N ALA A 19 -10.99 -30.64 31.26
CA ALA A 19 -9.87 -30.15 32.05
C ALA A 19 -8.94 -29.25 31.22
N SER A 20 -8.68 -29.65 29.97
CA SER A 20 -7.91 -28.82 29.01
C SER A 20 -8.66 -27.53 28.66
N ALA A 21 -9.97 -27.60 28.44
CA ALA A 21 -10.78 -26.40 28.19
C ALA A 21 -10.75 -25.40 29.37
N VAL A 22 -10.91 -25.89 30.61
CA VAL A 22 -10.79 -25.06 31.83
C VAL A 22 -9.42 -24.40 31.91
N TYR A 23 -8.35 -25.15 31.64
CA TYR A 23 -6.99 -24.61 31.65
C TYR A 23 -6.85 -23.46 30.64
N SER A 24 -7.25 -23.66 29.39
CA SER A 24 -7.17 -22.64 28.33
C SER A 24 -7.96 -21.38 28.68
N ILE A 25 -9.20 -21.52 29.17
CA ILE A 25 -10.05 -20.39 29.57
C ILE A 25 -9.39 -19.59 30.70
N ASN A 26 -8.91 -20.27 31.73
CA ASN A 26 -8.29 -19.62 32.90
C ASN A 26 -6.95 -18.96 32.56
N ARG A 27 -6.18 -19.56 31.65
CA ARG A 27 -4.93 -18.99 31.16
C ARG A 27 -5.17 -17.73 30.32
N LEU A 28 -6.12 -17.79 29.39
CA LEU A 28 -6.34 -16.74 28.40
C LEU A 28 -7.28 -15.62 28.86
N LYS A 29 -8.14 -15.89 29.85
CA LYS A 29 -9.09 -14.93 30.44
C LYS A 29 -9.87 -14.13 29.37
N PRO A 30 -10.62 -14.81 28.48
CA PRO A 30 -11.28 -14.15 27.35
C PRO A 30 -12.43 -13.24 27.80
N GLU A 31 -12.61 -12.09 27.13
CA GLU A 31 -13.82 -11.27 27.30
C GLU A 31 -15.06 -11.95 26.70
N ALA A 32 -14.89 -12.66 25.59
CA ALA A 32 -15.93 -13.40 24.88
C ALA A 32 -15.49 -14.84 24.59
N LEU A 33 -16.38 -15.81 24.82
CA LEU A 33 -16.07 -17.23 24.78
C LEU A 33 -17.06 -18.02 23.92
N CYS A 34 -16.59 -18.70 22.86
CA CYS A 34 -17.41 -19.60 22.07
C CYS A 34 -16.96 -21.03 22.27
N PHE A 35 -17.89 -21.92 22.63
CA PHE A 35 -17.66 -23.35 22.59
C PHE A 35 -18.07 -23.91 21.22
N VAL A 36 -17.22 -24.73 20.61
CA VAL A 36 -17.53 -25.52 19.42
C VAL A 36 -17.59 -26.97 19.84
N LEU A 37 -18.79 -27.55 19.86
CA LEU A 37 -19.04 -28.84 20.51
C LEU A 37 -20.19 -29.62 19.86
N PRO A 38 -20.23 -30.95 20.00
CA PRO A 38 -21.42 -31.73 19.67
C PRO A 38 -22.52 -31.50 20.72
N GLU A 39 -23.78 -31.69 20.36
CA GLU A 39 -24.95 -31.43 21.24
C GLU A 39 -24.83 -32.10 22.62
N GLY A 40 -24.29 -33.33 22.68
CA GLY A 40 -24.12 -34.09 23.92
C GLY A 40 -23.14 -33.46 24.93
N SER A 41 -22.19 -32.64 24.47
CA SER A 41 -21.16 -32.04 25.32
C SER A 41 -21.63 -30.76 26.03
N LYS A 42 -22.88 -30.32 25.84
CA LYS A 42 -23.41 -29.14 26.55
C LYS A 42 -23.42 -29.31 28.06
N SER A 43 -23.86 -30.48 28.52
CA SER A 43 -23.91 -30.82 29.95
C SER A 43 -22.53 -30.80 30.62
N VAL A 44 -21.47 -31.10 29.86
CA VAL A 44 -20.08 -31.06 30.33
C VAL A 44 -19.64 -29.62 30.61
N VAL A 45 -20.07 -28.65 29.79
CA VAL A 45 -19.76 -27.24 30.04
C VAL A 45 -20.36 -26.80 31.37
N GLU A 46 -21.63 -27.11 31.61
CA GLU A 46 -22.33 -26.68 32.83
C GLU A 46 -21.81 -27.37 34.09
N SER A 47 -21.55 -28.67 34.02
CA SER A 47 -21.18 -29.48 35.20
C SER A 47 -19.68 -29.48 35.52
N ALA A 48 -18.81 -29.40 34.51
CA ALA A 48 -17.37 -29.59 34.67
C ALA A 48 -16.54 -28.36 34.33
N ILE A 49 -16.97 -27.51 33.39
CA ILE A 49 -16.19 -26.34 32.96
C ILE A 49 -16.57 -25.10 33.75
N GLN A 50 -17.84 -24.68 33.68
CA GLN A 50 -18.36 -23.45 34.27
C GLN A 50 -18.00 -23.30 35.77
N PRO A 51 -18.09 -24.33 36.63
CA PRO A 51 -17.73 -24.18 38.04
C PRO A 51 -16.24 -23.91 38.28
N ASN A 52 -15.38 -24.23 37.31
CA ASN A 52 -13.92 -24.13 37.41
C ASN A 52 -13.33 -22.94 36.64
N ILE A 53 -14.17 -22.08 36.05
CA ILE A 53 -13.73 -20.83 35.41
C ILE A 53 -13.46 -19.79 36.50
N GLN A 54 -12.21 -19.32 36.59
CA GLN A 54 -11.78 -18.32 37.59
C GLN A 54 -12.32 -16.92 37.30
N GLN A 55 -12.44 -16.56 36.02
CA GLN A 55 -12.95 -15.28 35.57
C GLN A 55 -13.96 -15.51 34.45
N MET A 56 -15.23 -15.26 34.74
CA MET A 56 -16.30 -15.46 33.76
C MET A 56 -16.18 -14.47 32.60
N PRO A 57 -16.35 -14.93 31.35
CA PRO A 57 -16.40 -14.05 30.19
C PRO A 57 -17.66 -13.18 30.25
N ARG A 58 -17.61 -11.99 29.63
CA ARG A 58 -18.75 -11.07 29.54
C ARG A 58 -19.82 -11.56 28.57
N LYS A 59 -19.40 -12.29 27.54
CA LYS A 59 -20.25 -12.92 26.53
C LYS A 59 -19.84 -14.38 26.37
N TRP A 60 -20.81 -15.26 26.20
CA TRP A 60 -20.53 -16.67 25.90
C TRP A 60 -21.57 -17.23 24.94
N ASP A 61 -21.13 -18.08 24.02
CA ASP A 61 -21.97 -18.71 23.01
C ASP A 61 -21.48 -20.13 22.70
N TRP A 62 -22.29 -20.86 21.92
CA TRP A 62 -22.10 -22.25 21.58
C TRP A 62 -22.40 -22.42 20.10
N ILE A 63 -21.52 -23.09 19.38
CA ILE A 63 -21.79 -23.59 18.03
C ILE A 63 -21.88 -25.10 18.13
N VAL A 64 -23.10 -25.60 17.97
CA VAL A 64 -23.38 -27.03 18.02
C VAL A 64 -23.06 -27.65 16.67
N LEU A 65 -22.22 -28.69 16.69
CA LEU A 65 -21.91 -29.51 15.54
C LEU A 65 -22.83 -30.74 15.52
N ALA A 66 -23.49 -30.98 14.39
CA ALA A 66 -24.29 -32.20 14.18
C ALA A 66 -23.41 -33.43 13.92
N ASP A 67 -22.19 -33.21 13.41
CA ASP A 67 -21.17 -34.22 13.18
C ASP A 67 -19.79 -33.61 13.49
N THR A 68 -18.88 -34.42 14.00
CA THR A 68 -17.50 -34.05 14.34
C THR A 68 -16.46 -34.70 13.43
N ALA A 69 -16.87 -35.65 12.56
CA ALA A 69 -15.97 -36.45 11.74
C ALA A 69 -15.88 -35.96 10.28
N GLU A 70 -16.98 -35.51 9.66
CA GLU A 70 -16.96 -35.09 8.26
C GLU A 70 -16.65 -33.59 8.11
N PHE A 71 -15.48 -33.30 7.52
CA PHE A 71 -15.02 -31.95 7.27
C PHE A 71 -16.07 -31.04 6.58
N PRO A 72 -16.79 -31.46 5.51
CA PRO A 72 -17.76 -30.57 4.85
C PRO A 72 -18.89 -30.12 5.77
N SER A 73 -19.43 -31.02 6.61
CA SER A 73 -20.51 -30.72 7.55
C SER A 73 -20.04 -29.76 8.65
N VAL A 74 -18.87 -30.04 9.21
CA VAL A 74 -18.24 -29.19 10.24
C VAL A 74 -17.94 -27.80 9.67
N TYR A 75 -17.30 -27.74 8.51
CA TYR A 75 -16.97 -26.48 7.84
C TYR A 75 -18.20 -25.64 7.55
N GLN A 76 -19.27 -26.23 6.99
CA GLN A 76 -20.50 -25.49 6.71
C GLN A 76 -21.15 -24.93 7.98
N SER A 77 -21.17 -25.70 9.06
CA SER A 77 -21.74 -25.27 10.35
C SER A 77 -20.97 -24.09 10.93
N LEU A 78 -19.64 -24.17 10.90
CA LEU A 78 -18.74 -23.11 11.38
C LEU A 78 -18.79 -21.86 10.49
N ALA A 79 -18.72 -22.02 9.16
CA ALA A 79 -18.71 -20.92 8.21
C ALA A 79 -20.03 -20.11 8.22
N ARG A 80 -21.15 -20.74 8.58
CA ARG A 80 -22.45 -20.05 8.74
C ARG A 80 -22.58 -19.29 10.06
N SER A 81 -21.92 -19.74 11.12
CA SER A 81 -22.19 -19.26 12.48
C SER A 81 -21.11 -18.31 13.00
N LEU A 82 -19.83 -18.62 12.76
CA LEU A 82 -18.71 -17.86 13.31
C LEU A 82 -18.63 -16.40 12.81
N PRO A 83 -18.83 -16.08 11.51
CA PRO A 83 -18.68 -14.70 11.05
C PRO A 83 -19.64 -13.72 11.74
N ASP A 84 -20.89 -14.12 11.95
CA ASP A 84 -21.88 -13.28 12.60
C ASP A 84 -21.63 -13.18 14.11
N LEU A 85 -21.18 -14.27 14.74
CA LEU A 85 -20.77 -14.25 16.15
C LEU A 85 -19.61 -13.29 16.39
N VAL A 86 -18.54 -13.42 15.62
CA VAL A 86 -17.33 -12.58 15.70
C VAL A 86 -17.67 -11.11 15.44
N ARG A 87 -18.60 -10.83 14.50
CA ARG A 87 -19.11 -9.48 14.23
C ARG A 87 -19.91 -8.92 15.41
N ASN A 88 -20.82 -9.69 16.02
CA ASN A 88 -21.61 -9.28 17.18
C ASN A 88 -20.75 -9.04 18.43
N TRP A 89 -19.57 -9.65 18.47
CA TRP A 89 -18.58 -9.44 19.53
C TRP A 89 -17.58 -8.33 19.21
N GLU A 90 -17.70 -7.67 18.05
CA GLU A 90 -16.85 -6.58 17.58
C GLU A 90 -15.36 -6.96 17.52
N VAL A 91 -15.08 -8.24 17.29
CA VAL A 91 -13.72 -8.77 17.24
C VAL A 91 -13.02 -8.30 15.97
N GLN A 92 -11.89 -7.63 16.14
CA GLN A 92 -11.09 -7.11 15.03
C GLN A 92 -10.14 -8.19 14.47
N PRO A 93 -9.62 -7.98 13.25
CA PRO A 93 -8.53 -8.79 12.73
C PRO A 93 -7.34 -8.88 13.70
N GLY A 94 -6.93 -10.10 14.04
CA GLY A 94 -5.81 -10.34 14.95
C GLY A 94 -6.18 -10.25 16.43
N GLU A 95 -7.47 -10.40 16.79
CA GLU A 95 -7.95 -10.40 18.18
C GLU A 95 -8.57 -11.74 18.63
N LEU A 96 -8.82 -12.68 17.72
CA LEU A 96 -9.39 -13.99 18.05
C LEU A 96 -8.28 -14.98 18.41
N VAL A 97 -8.42 -15.71 19.51
CA VAL A 97 -7.63 -16.92 19.78
C VAL A 97 -8.48 -18.14 19.51
N VAL A 98 -7.88 -19.15 18.88
CA VAL A 98 -8.57 -20.39 18.55
C VAL A 98 -7.88 -21.55 19.22
N ASP A 99 -8.61 -22.26 20.07
CA ASP A 99 -8.12 -23.43 20.79
C ASP A 99 -8.64 -24.71 20.12
N VAL A 100 -7.70 -25.48 19.58
CA VAL A 100 -7.94 -26.74 18.88
C VAL A 100 -7.58 -27.96 19.74
N SER A 101 -7.38 -27.78 21.05
CA SER A 101 -7.12 -28.86 21.99
C SER A 101 -8.23 -29.90 21.95
N GLY A 102 -7.88 -31.17 21.74
CA GLY A 102 -8.85 -32.27 21.67
C GLY A 102 -9.78 -32.20 20.44
N ALA A 103 -9.55 -31.29 19.49
CA ALA A 103 -10.32 -31.24 18.26
C ALA A 103 -10.05 -32.46 17.38
N THR A 104 -11.08 -32.98 16.73
CA THR A 104 -10.89 -33.93 15.63
C THR A 104 -10.17 -33.22 14.47
N PRO A 105 -9.48 -33.96 13.58
CA PRO A 105 -8.83 -33.35 12.41
C PRO A 105 -9.79 -32.50 11.56
N SER A 106 -11.04 -32.92 11.42
CA SER A 106 -12.08 -32.19 10.68
C SER A 106 -12.47 -30.87 11.35
N ILE A 107 -12.59 -30.85 12.68
CA ILE A 107 -12.87 -29.62 13.45
C ILE A 107 -11.67 -28.68 13.42
N ALA A 108 -10.46 -29.19 13.68
CA ALA A 108 -9.24 -28.38 13.67
C ALA A 108 -9.02 -27.71 12.30
N ALA A 109 -9.17 -28.47 11.21
CA ALA A 109 -9.04 -27.95 9.85
C ALA A 109 -10.11 -26.89 9.54
N ALA A 110 -11.38 -27.18 9.83
CA ALA A 110 -12.48 -26.27 9.54
C ALA A 110 -12.40 -24.97 10.37
N LEU A 111 -12.07 -25.06 11.67
CA LEU A 111 -11.85 -23.89 12.52
C LEU A 111 -10.70 -23.04 11.99
N SER A 112 -9.56 -23.65 11.67
CA SER A 112 -8.39 -22.93 11.17
C SER A 112 -8.72 -22.15 9.89
N LEU A 113 -9.48 -22.73 8.97
CA LEU A 113 -9.89 -22.07 7.73
C LEU A 113 -10.91 -20.94 7.95
N VAL A 114 -11.97 -21.21 8.71
CA VAL A 114 -13.07 -20.25 8.89
C VAL A 114 -12.61 -19.05 9.72
N THR A 115 -11.78 -19.27 10.73
CA THR A 115 -11.36 -18.22 11.68
C THR A 115 -10.17 -17.40 11.21
N LEU A 116 -9.42 -17.87 10.20
CA LEU A 116 -8.18 -17.24 9.73
C LEU A 116 -8.25 -15.71 9.59
N PRO A 117 -9.33 -15.09 9.08
CA PRO A 117 -9.41 -13.63 8.94
C PRO A 117 -9.33 -12.84 10.26
N TRP A 118 -9.58 -13.47 11.41
CA TRP A 118 -9.59 -12.83 12.74
C TRP A 118 -8.54 -13.38 13.70
N THR A 119 -7.98 -14.56 13.39
CA THR A 119 -7.07 -15.27 14.28
C THR A 119 -5.77 -14.50 14.53
N SER A 120 -5.46 -14.32 15.81
CA SER A 120 -4.21 -13.82 16.36
C SER A 120 -3.22 -14.96 16.63
N ARG A 121 -3.72 -16.09 17.10
CA ARG A 121 -2.97 -17.32 17.34
C ARG A 121 -3.90 -18.53 17.46
N LEU A 122 -3.41 -19.66 16.98
CA LEU A 122 -3.91 -21.00 17.29
C LEU A 122 -3.18 -21.51 18.53
N VAL A 123 -3.90 -22.14 19.44
CA VAL A 123 -3.35 -22.76 20.65
C VAL A 123 -3.76 -24.22 20.73
N GLU A 124 -2.88 -25.05 21.28
CA GLU A 124 -3.12 -26.48 21.44
C GLU A 124 -2.44 -26.99 22.72
N LEU A 125 -3.19 -27.76 23.50
CA LEU A 125 -2.69 -28.62 24.55
C LEU A 125 -2.52 -30.03 23.99
N SER A 126 -1.29 -30.49 23.94
CA SER A 126 -0.95 -31.81 23.40
C SER A 126 -0.14 -32.63 24.41
N GLN A 127 -0.16 -33.95 24.26
CA GLN A 127 0.61 -34.84 25.13
C GLN A 127 2.11 -34.56 24.99
N ALA A 128 2.82 -34.50 26.12
CA ALA A 128 4.26 -34.30 26.11
C ALA A 128 4.96 -35.43 25.33
N ARG A 129 5.75 -35.07 24.32
CA ARG A 129 6.57 -35.98 23.54
C ARG A 129 7.95 -35.38 23.29
N GLU A 130 8.93 -36.23 23.03
CA GLU A 130 10.30 -35.79 22.75
C GLU A 130 10.33 -34.86 21.53
N GLY A 131 11.06 -33.74 21.63
CA GLY A 131 11.16 -32.73 20.58
C GLY A 131 9.99 -31.74 20.47
N LEU A 132 8.94 -31.87 21.28
CA LEU A 132 7.86 -30.88 21.31
C LEU A 132 8.23 -29.70 22.22
N GLU A 133 8.46 -28.54 21.62
CA GLU A 133 8.71 -27.29 22.34
C GLU A 133 7.39 -26.62 22.75
N GLY A 134 7.36 -26.06 23.96
CA GLY A 134 6.19 -25.37 24.51
C GLY A 134 6.23 -25.33 26.04
N ASP A 135 5.22 -24.72 26.64
CA ASP A 135 5.13 -24.67 28.10
C ASP A 135 4.58 -25.99 28.62
N ARG A 136 5.34 -26.67 29.48
CA ARG A 136 4.84 -27.86 30.18
C ARG A 136 3.85 -27.46 31.25
N VAL A 137 2.68 -28.07 31.23
CA VAL A 137 1.55 -27.74 32.10
C VAL A 137 0.96 -29.01 32.70
N GLU A 138 0.63 -28.96 33.98
CA GLU A 138 -0.03 -30.08 34.67
C GLU A 138 -1.54 -29.83 34.67
N VAL A 139 -2.28 -30.73 34.00
CA VAL A 139 -3.74 -30.68 33.90
C VAL A 139 -4.31 -31.97 34.47
N GLY A 140 -4.69 -31.93 35.75
CA GLY A 140 -5.09 -33.11 36.51
C GLY A 140 -3.88 -34.02 36.75
N SER A 141 -3.95 -35.26 36.27
CA SER A 141 -2.84 -36.23 36.34
C SER A 141 -2.01 -36.31 35.05
N ARG A 142 -2.23 -35.39 34.11
CA ARG A 142 -1.58 -35.39 32.79
C ARG A 142 -0.61 -34.22 32.69
N THR A 143 0.62 -34.52 32.29
CA THR A 143 1.58 -33.52 31.83
C THR A 143 1.35 -33.24 30.35
N LEU A 144 0.84 -32.05 30.04
CA LEU A 144 0.61 -31.58 28.67
C LEU A 144 1.64 -30.52 28.29
N VAL A 145 1.73 -30.23 27.00
CA VAL A 145 2.52 -29.13 26.46
C VAL A 145 1.58 -28.16 25.76
N TRP A 146 1.63 -26.91 26.21
CA TRP A 146 0.95 -25.79 25.56
C TRP A 146 1.81 -25.28 24.41
N THR A 147 1.27 -25.37 23.20
CA THR A 147 1.85 -24.79 21.99
C THR A 147 0.95 -23.67 21.48
N GLN A 148 1.56 -22.72 20.78
CA GLN A 148 0.82 -21.68 20.09
C GLN A 148 1.58 -21.19 18.87
N SER A 149 0.85 -20.83 17.84
CA SER A 149 1.41 -20.29 16.60
C SER A 149 0.48 -19.25 16.02
N ASN A 150 1.04 -18.26 15.32
CA ASN A 150 0.25 -17.33 14.54
C ASN A 150 0.31 -17.73 13.06
N PRO A 151 -0.78 -18.26 12.47
CA PRO A 151 -0.77 -18.69 11.07
C PRO A 151 -0.47 -17.54 10.10
N TRP A 152 -0.70 -16.28 10.51
CA TRP A 152 -0.36 -15.12 9.70
C TRP A 152 1.14 -14.89 9.55
N ASP A 153 1.98 -15.40 10.46
CA ASP A 153 3.43 -15.20 10.32
C ASP A 153 3.97 -15.87 9.05
N GLU A 154 3.43 -17.03 8.67
CA GLU A 154 3.76 -17.72 7.42
C GLU A 154 2.94 -17.19 6.24
N GLN A 155 1.62 -17.04 6.41
CA GLN A 155 0.72 -16.57 5.35
C GLN A 155 1.07 -15.16 4.86
N ALA A 156 1.64 -14.32 5.73
CA ALA A 156 2.07 -12.98 5.37
C ALA A 156 3.10 -12.97 4.23
N THR A 157 3.85 -14.05 3.99
CA THR A 157 4.74 -14.14 2.82
C THR A 157 3.96 -14.12 1.51
N VAL A 158 2.82 -14.82 1.43
CA VAL A 158 1.96 -14.84 0.23
C VAL A 158 1.32 -13.47 0.03
N SER A 159 0.72 -12.91 1.08
CA SER A 159 0.09 -11.58 1.01
C SER A 159 1.10 -10.45 0.75
N ARG A 160 2.34 -10.59 1.24
CA ARG A 160 3.43 -9.64 0.94
C ARG A 160 3.75 -9.64 -0.55
N ARG A 161 3.85 -10.83 -1.18
CA ARG A 161 4.11 -10.94 -2.63
C ARG A 161 3.00 -10.29 -3.44
N GLU A 162 1.74 -10.57 -3.11
CA GLU A 162 0.58 -9.93 -3.75
C GLU A 162 0.64 -8.39 -3.61
N ALA A 163 0.90 -7.89 -2.41
CA ALA A 163 1.03 -6.44 -2.18
C ALA A 163 2.21 -5.83 -2.95
N CYS A 164 3.33 -6.56 -3.08
CA CYS A 164 4.48 -6.13 -3.88
C CYS A 164 4.15 -6.09 -5.37
N GLU A 165 3.42 -7.07 -5.90
CA GLU A 165 2.94 -7.08 -7.29
C GLU A 165 2.01 -5.90 -7.58
N LEU A 166 1.04 -5.64 -6.69
CA LEU A 166 0.16 -4.48 -6.78
C LEU A 166 0.95 -3.16 -6.75
N PHE A 167 1.95 -3.05 -5.87
CA PHE A 167 2.84 -1.90 -5.81
C PHE A 167 3.62 -1.72 -7.13
N ASN A 168 4.19 -2.79 -7.65
CA ASN A 168 5.00 -2.79 -8.87
C ASN A 168 4.17 -2.45 -10.12
N GLN A 169 2.87 -2.72 -10.10
CA GLN A 169 1.90 -2.30 -11.13
C GLN A 169 1.39 -0.86 -10.93
N GLY A 170 1.87 -0.16 -9.90
CA GLY A 170 1.45 1.20 -9.55
C GLY A 170 0.05 1.26 -8.92
N ILE A 171 -0.53 0.14 -8.49
CA ILE A 171 -1.83 0.06 -7.79
C ILE A 171 -1.60 0.25 -6.28
N PHE A 172 -1.06 1.41 -5.93
CA PHE A 172 -0.56 1.67 -4.58
C PHE A 172 -1.64 1.57 -3.50
N SER A 173 -2.87 2.03 -3.75
CA SER A 173 -3.95 1.95 -2.77
C SER A 173 -4.31 0.51 -2.39
N ALA A 174 -4.27 -0.42 -3.35
CA ALA A 174 -4.51 -1.83 -3.09
C ALA A 174 -3.35 -2.44 -2.30
N ALA A 175 -2.10 -2.11 -2.64
CA ALA A 175 -0.93 -2.52 -1.88
C ALA A 175 -0.98 -2.04 -0.42
N VAL A 176 -1.34 -0.76 -0.19
CA VAL A 176 -1.56 -0.21 1.16
C VAL A 176 -2.56 -1.06 1.93
N ARG A 177 -3.72 -1.35 1.33
CA ARG A 177 -4.77 -2.15 1.98
C ARG A 177 -4.25 -3.51 2.41
N VAL A 178 -3.59 -4.25 1.52
CA VAL A 178 -3.05 -5.59 1.81
C VAL A 178 -1.97 -5.51 2.90
N PHE A 179 -1.03 -4.56 2.83
CA PHE A 179 -0.02 -4.42 3.88
C PHE A 179 -0.61 -4.08 5.26
N ARG A 180 -1.65 -3.23 5.33
CA ARG A 180 -2.37 -2.95 6.59
C ARG A 180 -3.13 -4.16 7.11
N GLU A 181 -3.77 -4.91 6.22
CA GLU A 181 -4.44 -6.16 6.56
C GLU A 181 -3.48 -7.18 7.18
N VAL A 182 -2.25 -7.28 6.67
CA VAL A 182 -1.20 -8.12 7.24
C VAL A 182 -0.71 -7.56 8.58
N GLU A 183 -0.45 -6.24 8.67
CA GLU A 183 -0.02 -5.56 9.90
C GLU A 183 -0.92 -5.87 11.10
N LEU A 184 -2.24 -5.92 10.90
CA LEU A 184 -3.18 -6.19 11.98
C LEU A 184 -3.01 -7.58 12.59
N ARG A 185 -2.62 -8.57 11.79
CA ARG A 185 -2.74 -10.00 12.12
C ARG A 185 -1.42 -10.69 12.43
N VAL A 186 -0.31 -10.25 11.84
CA VAL A 186 1.02 -10.82 12.14
C VAL A 186 1.44 -10.59 13.59
N SER A 187 2.38 -11.40 14.05
CA SER A 187 2.94 -11.27 15.40
C SER A 187 3.63 -9.93 15.60
N GLY A 188 3.68 -9.48 16.86
CA GLY A 188 4.10 -8.13 17.24
C GLY A 188 5.44 -7.68 16.65
N GLY A 189 6.42 -8.59 16.53
CA GLY A 189 7.72 -8.29 15.93
C GLY A 189 7.67 -7.92 14.44
N GLN A 190 6.67 -8.41 13.70
CA GLN A 190 6.52 -8.13 12.27
C GLN A 190 5.67 -6.88 11.98
N LYS A 191 4.80 -6.46 12.90
CA LYS A 191 3.88 -5.31 12.70
C LYS A 191 4.60 -4.03 12.23
N PRO A 192 5.74 -3.61 12.81
CA PRO A 192 6.44 -2.40 12.36
C PRO A 192 6.90 -2.46 10.90
N LEU A 193 7.28 -3.65 10.40
CA LEU A 193 7.71 -3.83 9.02
C LEU A 193 6.54 -3.67 8.05
N TYR A 194 5.41 -4.33 8.31
CA TYR A 194 4.22 -4.21 7.46
C TYR A 194 3.59 -2.81 7.51
N ARG A 195 3.64 -2.14 8.67
CA ARG A 195 3.33 -0.72 8.79
C ARG A 195 4.18 0.13 7.84
N ALA A 196 5.49 -0.12 7.81
CA ALA A 196 6.42 0.60 6.96
C ALA A 196 6.18 0.33 5.47
N PHE A 197 5.85 -0.91 5.08
CA PHE A 197 5.46 -1.20 3.69
C PHE A 197 4.17 -0.51 3.27
N ALA A 198 3.17 -0.45 4.16
CA ALA A 198 1.96 0.31 3.91
C ALA A 198 2.24 1.82 3.76
N ASP A 199 3.02 2.41 4.68
CA ASP A 199 3.41 3.83 4.58
C ASP A 199 4.25 4.12 3.33
N LEU A 200 5.10 3.18 2.90
CA LEU A 200 5.86 3.26 1.66
C LEU A 200 4.92 3.35 0.46
N ALA A 201 3.99 2.40 0.33
CA ALA A 201 3.01 2.36 -0.75
C ALA A 201 2.14 3.63 -0.77
N GLU A 202 1.69 4.10 0.38
CA GLU A 202 0.92 5.34 0.51
C GLU A 202 1.74 6.56 0.08
N GLY A 203 3.02 6.62 0.44
CA GLY A 203 3.92 7.69 0.02
C GLY A 203 4.09 7.78 -1.49
N TYR A 204 4.24 6.64 -2.18
CA TYR A 204 4.27 6.64 -3.65
C TYR A 204 2.91 6.97 -4.29
N GLN A 205 1.80 6.58 -3.65
CA GLN A 205 0.46 7.01 -4.08
C GLN A 205 0.29 8.54 -4.02
N LEU A 206 0.73 9.14 -2.92
CA LEU A 206 0.71 10.59 -2.72
C LEU A 206 1.59 11.30 -3.74
N TRP A 207 2.75 10.71 -4.05
CA TRP A 207 3.65 11.25 -5.07
C TRP A 207 3.02 11.24 -6.46
N GLU A 208 2.36 10.14 -6.86
CA GLU A 208 1.63 10.08 -8.14
C GLU A 208 0.51 11.12 -8.29
N ARG A 209 0.09 11.73 -7.19
CA ARG A 209 -0.90 12.82 -7.13
C ARG A 209 -0.28 14.19 -6.86
N PHE A 210 1.05 14.30 -6.94
CA PHE A 210 1.82 15.51 -6.71
C PHE A 210 1.72 16.09 -5.28
N HIS A 211 1.30 15.28 -4.29
CA HIS A 211 1.31 15.65 -2.88
C HIS A 211 2.71 15.50 -2.27
N TYR A 212 3.68 16.24 -2.81
CA TYR A 212 5.12 16.04 -2.58
C TYR A 212 5.54 16.03 -1.11
N ARG A 213 5.04 16.96 -0.30
CA ARG A 213 5.39 17.05 1.12
C ARG A 213 4.92 15.82 1.91
N GLN A 214 3.66 15.43 1.71
CA GLN A 214 3.08 14.26 2.36
C GLN A 214 3.78 12.97 1.91
N ALA A 215 4.10 12.85 0.62
CA ALA A 215 4.88 11.75 0.09
C ALA A 215 6.27 11.67 0.76
N TRP A 216 6.97 12.79 0.87
CA TRP A 216 8.30 12.85 1.49
C TRP A 216 8.27 12.41 2.97
N ASP A 217 7.31 12.91 3.75
CA ASP A 217 7.16 12.56 5.16
C ASP A 217 6.88 11.06 5.36
N LYS A 218 6.04 10.47 4.49
CA LYS A 218 5.74 9.03 4.47
C LYS A 218 6.99 8.20 4.13
N LEU A 219 7.70 8.55 3.06
CA LEU A 219 8.90 7.84 2.62
C LEU A 219 9.99 7.88 3.70
N LYS A 220 10.22 9.05 4.32
CA LYS A 220 11.21 9.23 5.39
C LYS A 220 10.91 8.36 6.61
N THR A 221 9.63 8.23 6.98
CA THR A 221 9.21 7.43 8.13
C THR A 221 9.33 5.93 7.83
N ALA A 222 8.81 5.48 6.68
CA ALA A 222 8.89 4.09 6.24
C ALA A 222 10.34 3.60 6.12
N MET A 223 11.22 4.44 5.54
CA MET A 223 12.61 4.11 5.27
C MET A 223 13.38 3.69 6.53
N LYS A 224 13.15 4.34 7.68
CA LYS A 224 13.83 3.99 8.94
C LYS A 224 13.53 2.54 9.37
N ALA A 225 12.26 2.16 9.33
CA ALA A 225 11.83 0.82 9.71
C ALA A 225 12.30 -0.24 8.69
N ILE A 226 12.24 0.08 7.39
CA ILE A 226 12.73 -0.80 6.32
C ILE A 226 14.25 -1.01 6.43
N GLU A 227 15.02 0.05 6.70
CA GLU A 227 16.47 -0.04 6.87
C GLU A 227 16.83 -0.90 8.08
N MET A 228 16.17 -0.70 9.22
CA MET A 228 16.35 -1.55 10.39
C MET A 228 16.00 -3.01 10.08
N ALA A 229 14.85 -3.28 9.47
CA ALA A 229 14.47 -4.64 9.09
C ALA A 229 15.47 -5.28 8.12
N SER A 230 16.07 -4.50 7.20
CA SER A 230 17.09 -5.01 6.27
C SER A 230 18.38 -5.49 6.96
N LEU A 231 18.63 -5.07 8.20
CA LEU A 231 19.79 -5.47 9.01
C LEU A 231 19.50 -6.64 9.96
N TRP A 232 18.25 -6.79 10.42
CA TRP A 232 17.88 -7.68 11.52
C TRP A 232 16.86 -8.77 11.13
N GLY A 233 16.93 -9.28 9.89
CA GLY A 233 16.15 -10.45 9.46
C GLY A 233 14.85 -10.14 8.71
N GLY A 234 14.78 -9.03 8.00
CA GLY A 234 13.72 -8.75 7.03
C GLY A 234 13.71 -9.74 5.85
N PRO A 235 12.66 -9.73 5.03
CA PRO A 235 12.50 -10.69 3.93
C PRO A 235 13.64 -10.61 2.90
N PRO A 236 13.89 -11.71 2.16
CA PRO A 236 14.83 -11.72 1.05
C PRO A 236 14.57 -10.57 0.08
N GLY A 237 15.64 -9.96 -0.45
CA GLY A 237 15.52 -8.82 -1.37
C GLY A 237 15.33 -7.46 -0.69
N LEU A 238 15.02 -7.37 0.61
CA LEU A 238 14.75 -6.07 1.26
C LEU A 238 15.92 -5.07 1.15
N LYS A 239 17.15 -5.58 1.20
CA LYS A 239 18.34 -4.74 1.09
C LYS A 239 18.45 -4.02 -0.27
N SER A 240 17.93 -4.62 -1.35
CA SER A 240 18.03 -4.04 -2.70
C SER A 240 17.11 -2.84 -2.90
N VAL A 241 16.02 -2.73 -2.12
CA VAL A 241 15.06 -1.62 -2.24
C VAL A 241 15.43 -0.40 -1.41
N VAL A 242 16.34 -0.52 -0.44
CA VAL A 242 16.73 0.58 0.46
C VAL A 242 17.33 1.77 -0.30
N GLN A 243 18.28 1.51 -1.21
CA GLN A 243 18.96 2.59 -1.95
C GLN A 243 18.02 3.34 -2.91
N PRO A 244 17.18 2.67 -3.72
CA PRO A 244 16.15 3.34 -4.50
C PRO A 244 15.20 4.21 -3.67
N ILE A 245 14.75 3.72 -2.49
CA ILE A 245 13.88 4.50 -1.60
C ILE A 245 14.61 5.75 -1.08
N LYS A 246 15.90 5.63 -0.70
CA LYS A 246 16.75 6.75 -0.29
C LYS A 246 16.90 7.79 -1.39
N ALA A 247 17.20 7.36 -2.62
CA ALA A 247 17.32 8.26 -3.77
C ALA A 247 16.02 9.05 -4.02
N ASN A 248 14.88 8.37 -3.93
CA ASN A 248 13.56 8.96 -4.08
C ASN A 248 13.20 9.95 -2.95
N ALA A 249 13.50 9.60 -1.70
CA ALA A 249 13.32 10.53 -0.57
C ALA A 249 14.19 11.79 -0.74
N GLY A 250 15.43 11.66 -1.23
CA GLY A 250 16.31 12.80 -1.53
C GLY A 250 15.84 13.64 -2.73
N PHE A 251 15.22 13.04 -3.74
CA PHE A 251 14.60 13.77 -4.84
C PHE A 251 13.40 14.60 -4.35
N LEU A 252 12.51 13.99 -3.55
CA LEU A 252 11.38 14.70 -2.95
C LEU A 252 11.83 15.80 -1.98
N GLU A 253 12.90 15.59 -1.22
CA GLU A 253 13.47 16.62 -0.34
C GLU A 253 13.82 17.89 -1.13
N LYS A 254 14.51 17.75 -2.27
CA LYS A 254 14.83 18.89 -3.14
C LYS A 254 13.58 19.63 -3.61
N LEU A 255 12.53 18.91 -4.02
CA LEU A 255 11.25 19.50 -4.42
C LEU A 255 10.51 20.23 -3.30
N VAL A 256 10.48 19.63 -2.11
CA VAL A 256 9.71 20.11 -0.97
C VAL A 256 10.36 21.32 -0.30
N LEU A 257 11.69 21.33 -0.25
CA LEU A 257 12.48 22.39 0.37
C LEU A 257 12.84 23.53 -0.59
N ASP A 258 12.64 23.37 -1.90
CA ASP A 258 12.83 24.45 -2.88
C ASP A 258 11.82 25.59 -2.63
N PRO A 259 12.29 26.80 -2.25
CA PRO A 259 11.43 27.96 -2.01
C PRO A 259 11.07 28.71 -3.29
N ALA A 260 11.64 28.33 -4.45
CA ALA A 260 11.39 29.03 -5.71
C ALA A 260 9.94 28.87 -6.18
N ASP A 261 9.41 29.96 -6.75
CA ASP A 261 8.09 29.95 -7.40
C ASP A 261 8.02 28.97 -8.59
N VAL A 262 9.14 28.82 -9.31
CA VAL A 262 9.29 27.91 -10.44
C VAL A 262 10.28 26.83 -10.07
N LYS A 263 9.75 25.66 -9.71
CA LYS A 263 10.53 24.53 -9.19
C LYS A 263 11.18 23.72 -10.30
N GLU A 264 12.51 23.67 -10.31
CA GLU A 264 13.31 22.99 -11.34
C GLU A 264 13.03 21.48 -11.44
N PHE A 265 12.75 20.84 -10.32
CA PHE A 265 12.57 19.40 -10.26
C PHE A 265 11.16 18.94 -10.64
N VAL A 266 10.18 19.85 -10.74
CA VAL A 266 8.79 19.48 -11.08
C VAL A 266 8.70 18.92 -12.50
N PRO A 267 9.28 19.56 -13.54
CA PRO A 267 9.24 19.00 -14.90
C PRO A 267 9.92 17.63 -15.00
N LEU A 268 10.99 17.38 -14.21
CA LEU A 268 11.65 16.08 -14.15
C LEU A 268 10.71 15.01 -13.57
N ASP A 269 10.03 15.33 -12.47
CA ASP A 269 9.04 14.42 -11.89
C ASP A 269 7.87 14.15 -12.83
N VAL A 270 7.31 15.20 -13.44
CA VAL A 270 6.16 15.09 -14.35
C VAL A 270 6.55 14.28 -15.60
N LEU A 271 7.78 14.43 -16.12
CA LEU A 271 8.28 13.61 -17.23
C LEU A 271 8.39 12.13 -16.82
N ALA A 272 8.95 11.85 -15.65
CA ALA A 272 9.03 10.49 -15.11
C ALA A 272 7.64 9.89 -14.83
N ASN A 273 6.71 10.71 -14.36
CA ASN A 273 5.32 10.35 -14.13
C ASN A 273 4.60 10.00 -15.44
N ALA A 274 4.80 10.79 -16.50
CA ALA A 274 4.27 10.48 -17.84
C ALA A 274 4.76 9.10 -18.33
N HIS A 275 6.05 8.82 -18.18
CA HIS A 275 6.62 7.51 -18.53
C HIS A 275 6.01 6.37 -17.71
N ARG A 276 5.86 6.54 -16.39
CA ARG A 276 5.21 5.53 -15.53
C ARG A 276 3.74 5.30 -15.91
N LYS A 277 2.99 6.35 -16.26
CA LYS A 277 1.60 6.22 -16.75
C LYS A 277 1.52 5.42 -18.05
N LEU A 278 2.44 5.69 -18.99
CA LEU A 278 2.49 4.96 -20.25
C LEU A 278 2.86 3.49 -20.06
N VAL A 279 3.93 3.20 -19.34
CA VAL A 279 4.52 1.86 -19.28
C VAL A 279 3.88 0.99 -18.20
N LEU A 280 3.72 1.51 -16.98
CA LEU A 280 3.22 0.73 -15.84
C LEU A 280 1.69 0.68 -15.83
N ARG A 281 1.04 1.84 -16.01
CA ARG A 281 -0.43 1.96 -15.92
C ARG A 281 -1.14 1.70 -17.25
N ARG A 282 -0.39 1.66 -18.36
CA ARG A 282 -0.92 1.50 -19.73
C ARG A 282 -2.02 2.52 -20.05
N ASP A 283 -1.82 3.75 -19.58
CA ASP A 283 -2.76 4.87 -19.69
C ASP A 283 -2.16 5.96 -20.61
N PRO A 284 -2.31 5.82 -21.94
CA PRO A 284 -1.71 6.75 -22.89
C PRO A 284 -2.35 8.14 -22.84
N GLU A 285 -3.62 8.25 -22.45
CA GLU A 285 -4.33 9.53 -22.31
C GLU A 285 -3.71 10.37 -21.20
N ALA A 286 -3.65 9.83 -19.98
CA ALA A 286 -3.06 10.56 -18.86
C ALA A 286 -1.54 10.78 -19.04
N ALA A 287 -0.85 9.84 -19.69
CA ALA A 287 0.56 10.00 -20.03
C ALA A 287 0.79 11.15 -21.02
N MET A 288 -0.05 11.32 -22.04
CA MET A 288 0.06 12.42 -23.01
C MET A 288 -0.11 13.77 -22.33
N ILE A 289 -1.12 13.94 -21.48
CA ILE A 289 -1.32 15.19 -20.72
C ILE A 289 -0.12 15.51 -19.85
N ALA A 290 0.35 14.52 -19.07
CA ALA A 290 1.51 14.69 -18.21
C ALA A 290 2.75 15.07 -19.03
N LEU A 291 2.95 14.46 -20.20
CA LEU A 291 4.09 14.73 -21.06
C LEU A 291 4.06 16.15 -21.67
N VAL A 292 2.90 16.63 -22.13
CA VAL A 292 2.73 18.01 -22.59
C VAL A 292 2.97 18.99 -21.45
N ARG A 293 2.49 18.68 -20.23
CA ARG A 293 2.75 19.50 -19.05
C ARG A 293 4.22 19.50 -18.64
N ALA A 294 4.92 18.38 -18.75
CA ALA A 294 6.37 18.30 -18.51
C ALA A 294 7.13 19.19 -19.49
N LEU A 295 6.83 19.09 -20.78
CA LEU A 295 7.41 19.92 -21.84
C LEU A 295 7.21 21.42 -21.55
N GLU A 296 5.99 21.82 -21.17
CA GLU A 296 5.72 23.20 -20.75
C GLU A 296 6.56 23.58 -19.54
N GLY A 297 6.60 22.73 -18.51
CA GLY A 297 7.39 22.95 -17.31
C GLY A 297 8.87 23.23 -17.59
N PHE A 298 9.48 22.54 -18.56
CA PHE A 298 10.86 22.83 -18.97
C PHE A 298 11.01 24.24 -19.57
N ALA A 299 10.07 24.68 -20.41
CA ALA A 299 10.08 26.05 -20.93
C ALA A 299 9.92 27.07 -19.80
N GLN A 300 9.01 26.82 -18.85
CA GLN A 300 8.80 27.68 -17.68
C GLN A 300 10.06 27.82 -16.83
N VAL A 301 10.75 26.70 -16.56
CA VAL A 301 12.03 26.72 -15.82
C VAL A 301 13.08 27.53 -16.57
N ARG A 302 13.22 27.36 -17.90
CA ARG A 302 14.18 28.14 -18.69
C ARG A 302 13.85 29.64 -18.71
N LEU A 303 12.60 30.00 -18.99
CA LEU A 303 12.13 31.38 -18.98
C LEU A 303 12.40 32.06 -17.63
N HIS A 304 12.10 31.36 -16.53
CA HIS A 304 12.30 31.92 -15.22
C HIS A 304 13.78 32.02 -14.83
N LYS A 305 14.55 30.93 -15.00
CA LYS A 305 15.95 30.92 -14.56
C LYS A 305 16.81 31.91 -15.34
N ALA A 306 16.70 31.92 -16.67
CA ALA A 306 17.56 32.73 -17.54
C ALA A 306 17.04 34.16 -17.73
N HIS A 307 15.72 34.38 -17.70
CA HIS A 307 15.12 35.66 -18.10
C HIS A 307 14.20 36.27 -17.04
N LYS A 308 13.99 35.61 -15.89
CA LYS A 308 13.07 36.05 -14.82
C LYS A 308 11.62 36.24 -15.28
N ILE A 309 11.24 35.59 -16.37
CA ILE A 309 9.88 35.63 -16.92
C ILE A 309 9.05 34.52 -16.26
N LYS A 310 7.89 34.88 -15.68
CA LYS A 310 6.87 33.93 -15.24
C LYS A 310 5.84 33.78 -16.35
N SER A 311 5.73 32.59 -16.93
CA SER A 311 4.86 32.35 -18.09
C SER A 311 3.37 32.61 -17.82
N TRP A 312 2.94 32.61 -16.56
CA TRP A 312 1.54 32.84 -16.14
C TRP A 312 1.28 34.25 -15.59
N ASP A 313 2.29 35.12 -15.64
CA ASP A 313 2.23 36.50 -15.14
C ASP A 313 3.33 37.32 -15.84
N VAL A 314 3.26 37.38 -17.17
CA VAL A 314 4.30 38.02 -17.97
C VAL A 314 4.03 39.51 -18.13
N SER A 315 5.09 40.33 -18.08
CA SER A 315 5.01 41.69 -18.60
C SER A 315 5.31 41.66 -20.10
N PRO A 316 4.41 42.15 -20.99
CA PRO A 316 4.64 42.16 -22.43
C PRO A 316 5.97 42.83 -22.83
N ASP A 317 6.43 43.82 -22.07
CA ASP A 317 7.66 44.56 -22.37
C ASP A 317 8.93 43.72 -22.11
N GLN A 318 8.83 42.62 -21.37
CA GLN A 318 9.93 41.65 -21.20
C GLN A 318 10.10 40.72 -22.40
N LEU A 319 9.14 40.72 -23.34
CA LEU A 319 9.15 39.83 -24.49
C LEU A 319 9.95 40.42 -25.66
N PRO A 320 10.50 39.57 -26.55
CA PRO A 320 11.04 40.02 -27.83
C PRO A 320 10.03 40.92 -28.55
N GLN A 321 10.51 42.00 -29.18
CA GLN A 321 9.66 43.03 -29.80
C GLN A 321 8.56 42.46 -30.72
N ALA A 322 8.91 41.44 -31.50
CA ALA A 322 7.98 40.77 -32.43
C ALA A 322 6.81 40.03 -31.75
N LEU A 323 6.87 39.78 -30.43
CA LEU A 323 5.86 39.04 -29.67
C LEU A 323 5.06 39.92 -28.70
N GLN A 324 5.46 41.18 -28.50
CA GLN A 324 4.81 42.06 -27.52
C GLN A 324 3.34 42.33 -27.89
N GLU A 325 3.09 42.66 -29.16
CA GLU A 325 1.73 42.99 -29.61
C GLU A 325 0.80 41.77 -29.55
N ILE A 326 1.29 40.60 -29.99
CA ILE A 326 0.55 39.34 -29.88
C ILE A 326 0.23 39.02 -28.41
N CYS A 327 1.16 39.28 -27.50
CA CYS A 327 0.90 39.08 -26.08
C CYS A 327 -0.20 40.01 -25.55
N ARG A 328 -0.14 41.31 -25.91
CA ARG A 328 -1.15 42.30 -25.47
C ARG A 328 -2.55 41.98 -25.98
N THR A 329 -2.64 41.42 -27.19
CA THR A 329 -3.91 41.20 -27.90
C THR A 329 -4.50 39.81 -27.70
N CYS A 330 -3.68 38.78 -27.47
CA CYS A 330 -4.14 37.39 -27.48
C CYS A 330 -3.93 36.63 -26.16
N TYR A 331 -3.08 37.12 -25.26
CA TYR A 331 -2.66 36.35 -24.08
C TYR A 331 -3.14 36.93 -22.75
N LEU A 332 -4.01 37.95 -22.78
CA LEU A 332 -4.65 38.46 -21.57
C LEU A 332 -5.73 37.46 -21.12
N GLU A 333 -5.63 36.96 -19.90
CA GLU A 333 -6.64 36.09 -19.31
C GLU A 333 -7.71 36.90 -18.58
N ASP A 334 -8.96 36.65 -18.93
CA ASP A 334 -10.11 37.33 -18.33
C ASP A 334 -10.32 36.98 -16.86
N ILE A 335 -9.77 35.85 -16.39
CA ILE A 335 -9.98 35.33 -15.03
C ILE A 335 -9.25 36.17 -13.98
N ASP A 336 -7.98 36.48 -14.22
CA ASP A 336 -7.10 37.18 -13.26
C ASP A 336 -6.45 38.44 -13.82
N GLY A 337 -6.75 38.80 -15.08
CA GLY A 337 -6.21 39.97 -15.76
C GLY A 337 -4.71 39.87 -16.05
N LYS A 338 -4.12 38.67 -15.98
CA LYS A 338 -2.70 38.44 -16.22
C LYS A 338 -2.44 37.98 -17.63
N TYR A 339 -1.27 38.33 -18.16
CA TYR A 339 -0.81 37.77 -19.42
C TYR A 339 -0.24 36.36 -19.21
N LYS A 340 -0.78 35.36 -19.90
CA LYS A 340 -0.33 33.96 -19.83
C LYS A 340 0.13 33.46 -21.19
N LEU A 341 1.40 33.07 -21.27
CA LEU A 341 2.00 32.52 -22.47
C LEU A 341 1.54 31.06 -22.65
N PRO A 342 0.82 30.70 -23.73
CA PRO A 342 0.56 29.30 -24.05
C PRO A 342 1.87 28.59 -24.40
N LEU A 343 1.86 27.25 -24.33
CA LEU A 343 3.04 26.39 -24.58
C LEU A 343 3.93 26.84 -25.74
N GLN A 344 3.35 27.01 -26.94
CA GLN A 344 4.12 27.40 -28.13
C GLN A 344 4.71 28.80 -28.01
N ALA A 345 4.01 29.74 -27.37
CA ALA A 345 4.49 31.10 -27.16
C ALA A 345 5.70 31.11 -26.21
N GLN A 346 5.70 30.27 -25.17
CA GLN A 346 6.84 30.14 -24.26
C GLN A 346 8.13 29.77 -25.02
N PHE A 347 8.07 28.79 -25.93
CA PHE A 347 9.23 28.42 -26.76
C PHE A 347 9.60 29.47 -27.81
N ARG A 348 8.63 30.18 -28.40
CA ARG A 348 8.91 31.31 -29.31
C ARG A 348 9.62 32.45 -28.59
N VAL A 349 9.21 32.77 -27.36
CA VAL A 349 9.87 33.76 -26.51
C VAL A 349 11.30 33.32 -26.23
N LEU A 350 11.51 32.07 -25.79
CA LEU A 350 12.86 31.52 -25.59
C LEU A 350 13.72 31.63 -26.86
N ALA A 351 13.19 31.26 -28.02
CA ALA A 351 13.92 31.35 -29.29
C ALA A 351 14.27 32.80 -29.66
N GLY A 352 13.33 33.74 -29.49
CA GLY A 352 13.54 35.16 -29.74
C GLY A 352 14.53 35.82 -28.77
N LEU A 353 14.73 35.22 -27.59
CA LEU A 353 15.76 35.59 -26.62
C LEU A 353 17.11 34.86 -26.85
N GLY A 354 17.21 34.06 -27.91
CA GLY A 354 18.44 33.32 -28.26
C GLY A 354 18.67 32.03 -27.45
N ASP A 355 17.67 31.55 -26.70
CA ASP A 355 17.80 30.35 -25.87
C ASP A 355 17.77 29.07 -26.73
N GLN A 356 18.72 28.16 -26.45
CA GLN A 356 18.90 26.92 -27.21
C GLN A 356 17.69 25.97 -27.12
N LEU A 357 16.97 25.94 -25.99
CA LEU A 357 15.77 25.12 -25.85
C LEU A 357 14.67 25.65 -26.79
N GLY A 358 14.49 26.97 -26.84
CA GLY A 358 13.55 27.61 -27.76
C GLY A 358 13.89 27.35 -29.23
N GLN A 359 15.15 27.56 -29.61
CA GLN A 359 15.62 27.29 -30.97
C GLN A 359 15.52 25.81 -31.35
N GLY A 360 15.82 24.90 -30.42
CA GLY A 360 15.66 23.46 -30.59
C GLY A 360 14.20 23.07 -30.82
N PHE A 361 13.27 23.67 -30.07
CA PHE A 361 11.83 23.42 -30.23
C PHE A 361 11.35 23.84 -31.62
N LEU A 362 11.76 25.02 -32.10
CA LEU A 362 11.40 25.47 -33.46
C LEU A 362 11.96 24.54 -34.54
N ARG A 363 13.17 23.99 -34.33
CA ARG A 363 13.79 23.04 -35.26
C ARG A 363 13.05 21.70 -35.30
N GLU A 364 12.60 21.19 -34.15
CA GLU A 364 11.86 19.92 -34.05
C GLU A 364 10.33 20.10 -34.26
N TRP A 365 9.85 21.33 -34.45
CA TRP A 365 8.43 21.68 -34.64
C TRP A 365 7.70 20.82 -35.68
N PRO A 366 8.26 20.53 -36.87
CA PRO A 366 7.59 19.67 -37.85
C PRO A 366 7.26 18.27 -37.31
N LYS A 367 8.09 17.73 -36.41
CA LYS A 367 7.85 16.43 -35.75
C LYS A 367 6.90 16.56 -34.56
N MET A 368 7.02 17.64 -33.78
CA MET A 368 6.19 17.87 -32.59
C MET A 368 4.76 18.24 -32.94
N LYS A 369 4.55 19.02 -34.00
CA LYS A 369 3.22 19.51 -34.42
C LYS A 369 2.18 18.39 -34.49
N PRO A 370 2.35 17.30 -35.25
CA PRO A 370 1.34 16.24 -35.31
C PRO A 370 1.13 15.51 -33.97
N LEU A 371 2.12 15.51 -33.07
CA LEU A 371 2.01 14.86 -31.76
C LEU A 371 1.22 15.72 -30.78
N LEU A 372 1.48 17.03 -30.77
CA LEU A 372 0.70 18.00 -29.99
C LEU A 372 -0.72 18.16 -30.53
N ASP A 373 -0.88 18.06 -31.85
CA ASP A 373 -2.19 18.04 -32.50
C ASP A 373 -2.98 16.78 -32.08
N ALA A 374 -2.33 15.61 -32.03
CA ALA A 374 -2.95 14.42 -31.47
C ALA A 374 -3.36 14.62 -30.01
N ALA A 375 -2.50 15.22 -29.16
CA ALA A 375 -2.84 15.52 -27.77
C ALA A 375 -4.09 16.42 -27.64
N ASN A 376 -4.23 17.42 -28.54
CA ASN A 376 -5.41 18.29 -28.57
C ASN A 376 -6.68 17.55 -29.01
N HIS A 377 -6.59 16.62 -29.96
CA HIS A 377 -7.73 15.82 -30.40
C HIS A 377 -8.04 14.63 -29.46
N GLY A 378 -7.16 14.38 -28.48
CA GLY A 378 -7.31 13.38 -27.42
C GLY A 378 -8.62 13.51 -26.63
N VAL A 379 -9.10 12.40 -26.06
CA VAL A 379 -10.31 12.39 -25.21
C VAL A 379 -10.14 13.24 -23.96
N LEU A 380 -8.96 13.21 -23.34
CA LEU A 380 -8.66 14.10 -22.20
C LEU A 380 -8.07 15.46 -22.62
N GLY A 381 -8.05 15.76 -23.92
CA GLY A 381 -7.70 17.04 -24.49
C GLY A 381 -8.94 17.87 -24.81
N HIS A 382 -9.09 18.24 -26.07
CA HIS A 382 -10.22 19.02 -26.60
C HIS A 382 -11.02 18.26 -27.68
N GLY A 383 -10.70 16.99 -27.93
CA GLY A 383 -11.34 16.18 -28.96
C GLY A 383 -11.96 14.90 -28.42
N PHE A 384 -12.14 13.93 -29.31
CA PHE A 384 -12.84 12.67 -29.04
C PHE A 384 -12.06 11.44 -29.53
N GLU A 385 -10.80 11.61 -29.94
CA GLU A 385 -9.99 10.52 -30.47
C GLU A 385 -9.09 9.91 -29.39
N PRO A 386 -9.08 8.58 -29.20
CA PRO A 386 -8.21 7.97 -28.21
C PRO A 386 -6.73 8.07 -28.60
N ILE A 387 -5.89 8.46 -27.64
CA ILE A 387 -4.45 8.54 -27.84
C ILE A 387 -3.82 7.15 -27.92
N LYS A 388 -2.99 6.93 -28.94
CA LYS A 388 -2.18 5.73 -29.11
C LYS A 388 -0.86 5.83 -28.35
N SER A 389 -0.44 4.74 -27.70
CA SER A 389 0.82 4.66 -26.94
C SER A 389 2.06 5.05 -27.76
N GLU A 390 2.08 4.73 -29.06
CA GLU A 390 3.20 5.06 -29.95
C GLU A 390 3.35 6.57 -30.12
N ARG A 391 2.24 7.34 -30.10
CA ARG A 391 2.29 8.81 -30.18
C ARG A 391 2.86 9.42 -28.90
N VAL A 392 2.51 8.86 -27.74
CA VAL A 392 3.08 9.28 -26.46
C VAL A 392 4.58 9.00 -26.43
N GLN A 393 5.01 7.80 -26.85
CA GLN A 393 6.42 7.44 -26.89
C GLN A 393 7.21 8.33 -27.86
N GLN A 394 6.68 8.60 -29.06
CA GLN A 394 7.30 9.51 -30.03
C GLN A 394 7.50 10.91 -29.44
N LEU A 395 6.50 11.44 -28.73
CA LEU A 395 6.62 12.74 -28.08
C LEU A 395 7.64 12.67 -26.93
N TYR A 396 7.65 11.59 -26.16
CA TYR A 396 8.56 11.42 -25.03
C TYR A 396 10.01 11.47 -25.48
N ASP A 397 10.33 10.74 -26.55
CA ASP A 397 11.68 10.71 -27.13
C ASP A 397 12.12 12.10 -27.63
N VAL A 398 11.20 12.84 -28.27
CA VAL A 398 11.47 14.22 -28.72
C VAL A 398 11.68 15.15 -27.52
N VAL A 399 10.88 15.05 -26.46
CA VAL A 399 11.01 15.88 -25.25
C VAL A 399 12.32 15.60 -24.54
N VAL A 400 12.70 14.32 -24.35
CA VAL A 400 13.99 13.94 -23.74
C VAL A 400 15.16 14.48 -24.55
N LYS A 401 15.13 14.32 -25.88
CA LYS A 401 16.16 14.84 -26.77
C LYS A 401 16.24 16.38 -26.72
N LEU A 402 15.10 17.06 -26.75
CA LEU A 402 15.01 18.52 -26.78
C LEU A 402 15.53 19.14 -25.48
N THR A 403 15.17 18.54 -24.35
CA THR A 403 15.51 19.05 -23.01
C THR A 403 16.90 18.64 -22.54
N GLY A 404 17.49 17.62 -23.17
CA GLY A 404 18.80 17.07 -22.78
C GLY A 404 18.77 16.37 -21.42
N VAL A 405 17.60 16.03 -20.90
CA VAL A 405 17.44 15.37 -19.60
C VAL A 405 18.02 13.96 -19.68
N ALA A 406 18.96 13.67 -18.79
CA ALA A 406 19.50 12.33 -18.63
C ALA A 406 18.48 11.44 -17.91
N GLU A 407 18.25 10.22 -18.41
CA GLU A 407 17.31 9.27 -17.80
C GLU A 407 17.66 8.95 -16.33
N SER A 408 18.95 9.03 -15.97
CA SER A 408 19.44 8.85 -14.59
C SER A 408 19.04 9.97 -13.63
N SER A 409 18.62 11.13 -14.15
CA SER A 409 18.14 12.25 -13.34
C SER A 409 16.64 12.18 -13.03
N LEU A 410 15.92 11.26 -13.69
CA LEU A 410 14.49 11.05 -13.48
C LEU A 410 14.24 10.12 -12.28
N PRO A 411 13.28 10.44 -11.39
CA PRO A 411 12.96 9.56 -10.27
C PRO A 411 12.37 8.24 -10.78
N LYS A 412 12.95 7.13 -10.31
CA LYS A 412 12.49 5.77 -10.60
C LYS A 412 11.95 5.13 -9.33
N PHE A 413 10.72 4.66 -9.37
CA PHE A 413 10.13 3.96 -8.24
C PHE A 413 10.80 2.58 -8.09
N PRO A 414 10.99 2.09 -6.85
CA PRO A 414 11.58 0.77 -6.61
C PRO A 414 10.68 -0.33 -7.16
N MET A 415 11.27 -1.48 -7.45
CA MET A 415 10.53 -2.73 -7.63
C MET A 415 10.66 -3.52 -6.34
N LEU A 416 9.52 -3.87 -5.72
CA LEU A 416 9.48 -4.70 -4.53
C LEU A 416 9.49 -6.17 -4.95
N ASN A 417 10.62 -6.84 -4.76
CA ASN A 417 10.79 -8.28 -5.01
C ASN A 417 11.03 -8.98 -3.66
N LEU A 418 10.02 -9.00 -2.80
CA LEU A 418 10.11 -9.34 -1.37
C LEU A 418 9.26 -10.55 -0.97
#